data_AF-A0A1Q7WA73-F1
#
_entry.id   AF-A0A1Q7WA73-F1
#
_cell.length_a   1.000
_cell.length_b   1.000
_cell.length_c   1.000
_cell.angle_alpha   90.00
_cell.angle_beta   90.00
_cell.angle_gamma   90.00
#
_symmetry.space_group_name_H-M   'P 1'
#
loop_
_entity.id
_entity.type
_entity.pdbx_description
1 polymer ?
#
loop_
_entity_poly.entity_id
_entity_poly.type
_entity_poly.pdbx_seq_one_letter_code
_entity_poly.pdbx_strand_id
1 'polypeptide(L)'
;MTVPGRLLGLLGALLLAVPLTGCSSRHPAVWVAPHPAAGTAVPASSPAPAPTPSPAGSSPSRRPAAGGTRHFIANVGDNVAPVARLGYNLFDTGPDPQTIAGLPAGGQALVWLGSLDNADCAAPSYSVDQFRAAVDRLVGNPRVYGYFLADEPHPRTCPSTVADIRARADYIRAHDPTHRSFIVVLDGTNQCGGTYGCEFEALKPANSHVDLIGLDPYPCNVTAAACAYSKIDDTVRRAQAHGVPPAATVPVFQAFGQSCAGSNYYRLPSPAELRTMLAHWAALVPHPAFDYTYSWGRQDSSCPTLVDSADLQAVMRTHNQS
;
A
#
# COMPACT_ATOMS: atom_id res chain seq x y z
N MET A 1 -27.35 35.85 -11.19
CA MET A 1 -27.11 36.24 -9.78
C MET A 1 -25.76 35.67 -9.37
N THR A 2 -24.62 36.23 -9.79
CA THR A 2 -23.82 37.29 -9.13
C THR A 2 -23.59 37.08 -7.61
N VAL A 3 -22.51 36.36 -7.26
CA VAL A 3 -21.28 36.73 -6.48
C VAL A 3 -21.51 37.67 -5.26
N PRO A 4 -20.91 37.46 -4.04
CA PRO A 4 -19.44 37.43 -3.79
C PRO A 4 -18.96 36.45 -2.70
N GLY A 5 -17.69 36.04 -2.58
CA GLY A 5 -16.43 36.78 -2.73
C GLY A 5 -16.02 37.40 -1.39
N ARG A 6 -15.00 36.86 -0.70
CA ARG A 6 -14.35 37.55 0.41
C ARG A 6 -12.82 37.43 0.38
N LEU A 7 -12.23 38.62 0.44
CA LEU A 7 -10.82 38.99 0.47
C LEU A 7 -10.16 38.72 1.83
N LEU A 8 -8.82 38.56 1.74
CA LEU A 8 -7.73 38.98 2.64
C LEU A 8 -8.05 39.60 4.01
N GLY A 9 -7.31 39.15 5.03
CA GLY A 9 -7.03 39.89 6.26
C GLY A 9 -5.68 39.46 6.87
N LEU A 10 -4.73 40.40 6.93
CA LEU A 10 -3.39 40.31 7.51
C LEU A 10 -3.39 40.56 9.04
N LEU A 11 -2.25 40.22 9.68
CA LEU A 11 -1.67 40.70 10.95
C LEU A 11 -1.95 39.91 12.24
N GLY A 12 -0.85 39.57 12.95
CA GLY A 12 -0.88 39.22 14.37
C GLY A 12 0.31 38.40 14.85
N ALA A 13 1.53 38.96 14.84
CA ALA A 13 2.67 38.39 15.55
C ALA A 13 2.52 38.63 17.07
N LEU A 14 2.70 37.60 17.89
CA LEU A 14 2.95 37.76 19.33
C LEU A 14 3.93 36.70 19.82
N LEU A 15 5.11 37.18 20.22
CA LEU A 15 6.12 36.45 20.97
C LEU A 15 5.61 36.15 22.38
N LEU A 16 5.82 34.92 22.86
CA LEU A 16 5.87 34.65 24.30
C LEU A 16 6.99 33.65 24.60
N ALA A 17 7.78 34.04 25.60
CA ALA A 17 9.05 33.47 25.99
C ALA A 17 8.89 32.17 26.81
N VAL A 18 9.89 31.30 26.66
CA VAL A 18 10.14 30.14 27.52
C VAL A 18 11.33 30.46 28.40
N PRO A 19 11.25 30.28 29.73
CA PRO A 19 12.40 29.93 30.53
C PRO A 19 12.28 28.47 30.98
N LEU A 20 13.39 27.74 30.98
CA LEU A 20 13.87 27.05 32.19
C LEU A 20 15.26 26.47 31.93
N THR A 21 16.19 27.06 32.68
CA THR A 21 17.54 26.65 33.01
C THR A 21 17.65 25.22 33.54
N GLY A 22 18.78 24.55 33.27
CA GLY A 22 19.29 23.50 34.17
C GLY A 22 20.16 22.42 33.53
N CYS A 23 21.45 22.72 33.31
CA CYS A 23 22.49 21.72 33.13
C CYS A 23 22.84 21.05 34.47
N SER A 24 23.05 19.73 34.48
CA SER A 24 24.24 19.12 35.13
C SER A 24 24.40 17.65 34.79
N SER A 25 25.58 17.36 34.25
CA SER A 25 26.13 16.05 33.88
C SER A 25 26.58 15.23 35.10
N ARG A 26 26.67 13.90 34.95
CA ARG A 26 27.78 13.04 35.45
C ARG A 26 27.64 11.61 34.90
N HIS A 27 28.69 11.13 34.22
CA HIS A 27 28.92 9.74 33.79
C HIS A 27 29.58 8.90 34.92
N PRO A 28 30.10 7.67 34.67
CA PRO A 28 29.46 6.40 34.95
C PRO A 28 30.20 5.60 36.05
N ALA A 29 29.60 4.52 36.57
CA ALA A 29 30.29 3.59 37.46
C ALA A 29 30.36 2.20 36.83
N VAL A 30 31.60 1.79 36.51
CA VAL A 30 32.02 0.43 36.15
C VAL A 30 32.22 -0.36 37.44
N TRP A 31 31.73 -1.61 37.48
CA TRP A 31 32.07 -2.57 38.52
C TRP A 31 32.58 -3.87 37.87
N VAL A 32 33.76 -4.32 38.32
CA VAL A 32 34.42 -5.57 37.91
C VAL A 32 34.83 -6.36 39.16
N ALA A 33 34.80 -7.70 39.01
CA ALA A 33 35.46 -8.78 39.78
C ALA A 33 34.77 -9.28 41.06
N PRO A 34 35.02 -10.56 41.50
CA PRO A 34 36.15 -11.44 41.15
C PRO A 34 35.81 -12.91 40.78
N HIS A 35 36.82 -13.61 40.23
CA HIS A 35 36.90 -15.06 40.05
C HIS A 35 37.17 -15.79 41.38
N PRO A 36 36.65 -17.02 41.57
CA PRO A 36 37.25 -17.99 42.47
C PRO A 36 37.88 -19.18 41.74
N ALA A 37 38.86 -19.77 42.43
CA ALA A 37 39.84 -20.75 41.98
C ALA A 37 39.31 -22.20 41.96
N ALA A 38 40.15 -23.06 41.35
CA ALA A 38 39.97 -24.49 41.17
C ALA A 38 39.79 -25.27 42.49
N GLY A 39 38.80 -26.17 42.48
CA GLY A 39 38.53 -27.16 43.52
C GLY A 39 38.34 -28.54 42.90
N THR A 40 38.95 -29.53 43.54
CA THR A 40 39.13 -30.94 43.18
C THR A 40 37.85 -31.76 42.95
N ALA A 41 37.97 -32.72 42.03
CA ALA A 41 36.95 -33.66 41.60
C ALA A 41 36.57 -34.71 42.67
N VAL A 42 35.28 -35.06 42.71
CA VAL A 42 34.70 -36.22 43.40
C VAL A 42 33.86 -36.99 42.38
N PRO A 43 33.92 -38.33 42.30
CA PRO A 43 33.16 -39.09 41.31
C PRO A 43 31.71 -39.25 41.78
N ALA A 44 30.75 -38.79 40.97
CA ALA A 44 29.33 -38.98 41.21
C ALA A 44 28.68 -39.71 40.03
N SER A 45 27.88 -40.69 40.39
CA SER A 45 27.24 -41.73 39.60
C SER A 45 26.46 -41.23 38.37
N SER A 46 26.45 -42.07 37.33
CA SER A 46 25.71 -41.84 36.07
C SER A 46 24.22 -41.57 36.33
N PRO A 47 23.64 -40.47 35.82
CA PRO A 47 22.20 -40.27 35.79
C PRO A 47 21.56 -41.04 34.63
N ALA A 48 20.39 -41.60 34.88
CA ALA A 48 19.52 -42.24 33.88
C ALA A 48 19.16 -41.26 32.74
N PRO A 49 18.91 -41.76 31.51
CA PRO A 49 18.60 -40.90 30.36
C PRO A 49 17.30 -40.12 30.59
N ALA A 50 17.37 -38.81 30.37
CA ALA A 50 16.22 -37.92 30.39
C ALA A 50 15.22 -38.25 29.25
N PRO A 51 13.90 -38.09 29.46
CA PRO A 51 12.94 -38.26 28.39
C PRO A 51 13.15 -37.21 27.30
N THR A 52 13.13 -37.65 26.05
CA THR A 52 13.28 -36.81 24.86
C THR A 52 12.16 -35.77 24.81
N PRO A 53 12.43 -34.47 24.61
CA PRO A 53 11.38 -33.49 24.39
C PRO A 53 10.66 -33.81 23.07
N SER A 54 9.34 -34.01 23.15
CA SER A 54 8.49 -34.05 21.96
C SER A 54 8.61 -32.72 21.21
N PRO A 55 8.74 -32.72 19.88
CA PRO A 55 8.75 -31.47 19.12
C PRO A 55 7.40 -30.78 19.32
N ALA A 56 7.45 -29.55 19.84
CA ALA A 56 6.32 -28.64 19.86
C ALA A 56 5.74 -28.58 18.45
N GLY A 57 4.46 -28.94 18.32
CA GLY A 57 3.72 -28.86 17.07
C GLY A 57 3.88 -27.45 16.50
N SER A 58 4.65 -27.34 15.43
CA SER A 58 4.68 -26.13 14.63
C SER A 58 3.26 -25.96 14.10
N SER A 59 2.56 -24.90 14.53
CA SER A 59 1.35 -24.47 13.83
C SER A 59 1.66 -24.47 12.34
N PRO A 60 0.90 -25.19 11.50
CA PRO A 60 1.19 -25.20 10.08
C PRO A 60 1.06 -23.77 9.61
N SER A 61 2.19 -23.18 9.19
CA SER A 61 2.14 -22.00 8.35
C SER A 61 1.26 -22.40 7.17
N ARG A 62 0.08 -21.81 7.10
CA ARG A 62 -0.87 -22.06 6.03
C ARG A 62 -0.19 -21.60 4.75
N ARG A 63 0.47 -22.55 4.07
CA ARG A 63 0.94 -22.40 2.70
C ARG A 63 -0.27 -21.88 1.92
N PRO A 64 -0.23 -20.69 1.30
CA PRO A 64 -1.35 -20.22 0.51
C PRO A 64 -1.65 -21.29 -0.54
N ALA A 65 -2.91 -21.70 -0.65
CA ALA A 65 -3.35 -22.48 -1.79
C ALA A 65 -2.90 -21.73 -3.05
N ALA A 66 -2.39 -22.45 -4.04
CA ALA A 66 -1.93 -21.91 -5.31
C ALA A 66 -3.11 -21.31 -6.09
N GLY A 67 -3.54 -20.12 -5.69
CA GLY A 67 -4.31 -19.20 -6.53
C GLY A 67 -3.30 -18.28 -7.20
N GLY A 68 -3.39 -18.16 -8.53
CA GLY A 68 -2.57 -17.19 -9.27
C GLY A 68 -2.76 -15.76 -8.78
N THR A 69 -1.94 -14.86 -9.32
CA THR A 69 -2.08 -13.42 -9.09
C THR A 69 -3.50 -12.98 -9.45
N ARG A 70 -4.11 -12.18 -8.57
CA ARG A 70 -5.38 -11.50 -8.88
C ARG A 70 -5.09 -10.23 -9.67
N HIS A 71 -6.03 -9.81 -10.49
CA HIS A 71 -5.90 -8.61 -11.31
C HIS A 71 -6.92 -7.58 -10.87
N PHE A 72 -6.43 -6.53 -10.22
CA PHE A 72 -7.19 -5.38 -9.76
C PHE A 72 -7.17 -4.24 -10.77
N ILE A 73 -8.27 -3.50 -10.84
CA ILE A 73 -8.38 -2.31 -11.66
C ILE A 73 -9.30 -1.30 -10.98
N ALA A 74 -8.83 -0.06 -10.89
CA ALA A 74 -9.55 1.02 -10.24
C ALA A 74 -10.45 1.80 -11.21
N ASN A 75 -11.40 2.53 -10.63
CA ASN A 75 -12.31 3.44 -11.34
C ASN A 75 -13.18 2.71 -12.38
N VAL A 76 -13.71 1.55 -11.99
CA VAL A 76 -14.53 0.69 -12.87
C VAL A 76 -15.94 1.25 -13.04
N GLY A 77 -16.52 1.82 -11.99
CA GLY A 77 -17.94 2.19 -11.96
C GLY A 77 -18.83 1.01 -12.36
N ASP A 78 -19.83 1.26 -13.21
CA ASP A 78 -20.76 0.21 -13.68
C ASP A 78 -20.17 -0.75 -14.74
N ASN A 79 -18.88 -0.60 -15.09
CA ASN A 79 -18.23 -1.38 -16.16
C ASN A 79 -17.65 -2.73 -15.70
N VAL A 80 -18.15 -3.29 -14.59
CA VAL A 80 -17.65 -4.56 -14.03
C VAL A 80 -17.65 -5.68 -15.07
N ALA A 81 -18.73 -5.83 -15.84
CA ALA A 81 -18.83 -6.90 -16.85
C ALA A 81 -17.83 -6.75 -18.03
N PRO A 82 -17.70 -5.58 -18.67
CA PRO A 82 -16.63 -5.33 -19.65
C PRO A 82 -15.23 -5.64 -19.12
N VAL A 83 -14.92 -5.18 -17.92
CA VAL A 83 -13.63 -5.35 -17.26
C VAL A 83 -13.36 -6.83 -16.95
N ALA A 84 -14.34 -7.57 -16.43
CA ALA A 84 -14.23 -9.00 -16.17
C ALA A 84 -13.90 -9.82 -17.44
N ARG A 85 -14.40 -9.41 -18.62
CA ARG A 85 -14.06 -10.05 -19.91
C ARG A 85 -12.60 -9.86 -20.32
N LEU A 86 -11.87 -8.96 -19.68
CA LEU A 86 -10.43 -8.79 -19.85
C LEU A 86 -9.63 -9.62 -18.83
N GLY A 87 -10.27 -10.47 -18.02
CA GLY A 87 -9.59 -11.32 -17.03
C GLY A 87 -9.37 -10.68 -15.67
N TYR A 88 -9.83 -9.44 -15.46
CA TYR A 88 -9.83 -8.84 -14.12
C TYR A 88 -10.79 -9.59 -13.20
N ASN A 89 -10.31 -9.87 -11.98
CA ASN A 89 -11.04 -10.66 -10.98
C ASN A 89 -11.01 -10.03 -9.58
N LEU A 90 -10.39 -8.85 -9.43
CA LEU A 90 -10.42 -8.04 -8.23
C LEU A 90 -10.96 -6.66 -8.62
N PHE A 91 -12.04 -6.20 -7.98
CA PHE A 91 -12.80 -5.04 -8.41
C PHE A 91 -12.81 -3.95 -7.36
N ASP A 92 -12.67 -2.70 -7.83
CA ASP A 92 -12.81 -1.49 -7.02
C ASP A 92 -14.28 -1.25 -6.69
N THR A 93 -14.62 -1.43 -5.41
CA THR A 93 -15.99 -1.26 -4.93
C THR A 93 -16.02 -0.42 -3.66
N GLY A 94 -17.18 0.20 -3.38
CA GLY A 94 -17.50 0.65 -2.03
C GLY A 94 -17.88 -0.51 -1.11
N PRO A 95 -18.26 -0.23 0.15
CA PRO A 95 -18.57 -1.25 1.16
C PRO A 95 -20.02 -1.77 1.09
N ASP A 96 -20.73 -1.54 -0.01
CA ASP A 96 -22.12 -1.99 -0.17
C ASP A 96 -22.18 -3.51 -0.43
N PRO A 97 -22.81 -4.32 0.45
CA PRO A 97 -22.87 -5.77 0.27
C PRO A 97 -23.62 -6.21 -0.98
N GLN A 98 -24.59 -5.44 -1.47
CA GLN A 98 -25.33 -5.79 -2.69
C GLN A 98 -24.45 -5.66 -3.92
N THR A 99 -23.69 -4.57 -4.01
CA THR A 99 -22.66 -4.37 -5.05
C THR A 99 -21.64 -5.52 -5.05
N ILE A 100 -21.12 -5.88 -3.87
CA ILE A 100 -20.16 -6.98 -3.72
C ILE A 100 -20.79 -8.33 -4.08
N ALA A 101 -22.05 -8.57 -3.70
CA ALA A 101 -22.78 -9.78 -4.06
C ALA A 101 -23.11 -9.86 -5.56
N GLY A 102 -23.16 -8.73 -6.26
CA GLY A 102 -23.39 -8.65 -7.70
C GLY A 102 -22.14 -8.91 -8.56
N LEU A 103 -20.95 -9.05 -7.96
CA LEU A 103 -19.73 -9.29 -8.72
C LEU A 103 -19.80 -10.60 -9.52
N PRO A 104 -19.16 -10.65 -10.71
CA PRO A 104 -19.08 -11.85 -11.54
C PRO A 104 -18.52 -13.05 -10.77
N ALA A 105 -18.86 -14.27 -11.21
CA ALA A 105 -18.32 -15.48 -10.61
C ALA A 105 -16.78 -15.47 -10.63
N GLY A 106 -16.17 -15.81 -9.49
CA GLY A 106 -14.71 -15.74 -9.31
C GLY A 106 -14.17 -14.33 -9.00
N GLY A 107 -15.01 -13.29 -9.07
CA GLY A 107 -14.66 -11.93 -8.71
C GLY A 107 -14.66 -11.70 -7.20
N GLN A 108 -13.72 -10.90 -6.71
CA GLN A 108 -13.67 -10.39 -5.35
C GLN A 108 -13.60 -8.86 -5.34
N ALA A 109 -14.01 -8.24 -4.23
CA ALA A 109 -13.93 -6.82 -3.99
C ALA A 109 -12.61 -6.45 -3.29
N LEU A 110 -11.95 -5.41 -3.79
CA LEU A 110 -11.03 -4.60 -3.00
C LEU A 110 -11.79 -3.33 -2.61
N VAL A 111 -12.17 -3.25 -1.35
CA VAL A 111 -13.14 -2.26 -0.86
C VAL A 111 -12.44 -0.94 -0.59
N TRP A 112 -12.75 0.08 -1.39
CA TRP A 112 -12.28 1.44 -1.18
C TRP A 112 -13.00 2.10 0.00
N LEU A 113 -12.22 2.56 0.98
CA LEU A 113 -12.74 3.23 2.19
C LEU A 113 -12.39 4.72 2.24
N GLY A 114 -12.38 5.35 1.06
CA GLY A 114 -12.46 6.80 0.89
C GLY A 114 -11.14 7.57 0.85
N SER A 115 -9.99 6.91 0.90
CA SER A 115 -8.71 7.54 1.23
C SER A 115 -8.73 8.24 2.59
N LEU A 116 -7.60 8.24 3.26
CA LEU A 116 -7.45 8.90 4.56
C LEU A 116 -7.16 10.41 4.42
N ASP A 117 -7.76 11.08 3.43
CA ASP A 117 -7.59 12.51 3.05
C ASP A 117 -6.19 13.06 3.41
N ASN A 118 -5.22 12.43 2.76
CA ASN A 118 -3.82 12.30 3.15
C ASN A 118 -2.87 13.22 2.38
N ALA A 119 -3.40 14.05 1.46
CA ALA A 119 -2.62 14.98 0.65
C ALA A 119 -2.62 16.41 1.20
N ASP A 120 -3.71 16.83 1.84
CA ASP A 120 -3.97 18.15 2.41
C ASP A 120 -4.35 18.10 3.90
N CYS A 121 -4.28 16.89 4.48
CA CYS A 121 -4.60 16.59 5.87
C CYS A 121 -6.04 16.96 6.24
N ALA A 122 -6.93 16.92 5.25
CA ALA A 122 -8.35 17.09 5.46
C ALA A 122 -8.92 15.90 6.27
N ALA A 123 -10.12 16.08 6.81
CA ALA A 123 -10.77 15.04 7.59
C ALA A 123 -11.17 13.89 6.67
N PRO A 124 -10.74 12.64 6.92
CA PRO A 124 -10.96 11.50 6.02
C PRO A 124 -12.40 11.37 5.52
N SER A 125 -12.56 11.05 4.24
CA SER A 125 -13.86 10.80 3.60
C SER A 125 -14.71 9.75 4.33
N TYR A 126 -14.07 8.81 5.05
CA TYR A 126 -14.72 7.96 6.04
C TYR A 126 -14.30 8.36 7.44
N SER A 127 -15.26 8.66 8.31
CA SER A 127 -15.01 8.72 9.75
C SER A 127 -14.58 7.36 10.31
N VAL A 128 -14.00 7.34 11.51
CA VAL A 128 -13.64 6.08 12.19
C VAL A 128 -14.86 5.16 12.35
N ASP A 129 -16.02 5.71 12.72
CA ASP A 129 -17.24 4.90 12.90
C ASP A 129 -17.78 4.37 11.58
N GLN A 130 -17.73 5.17 10.50
CA GLN A 130 -18.12 4.70 9.17
C GLN A 130 -17.17 3.60 8.68
N PHE A 131 -15.87 3.74 8.91
CA PHE A 131 -14.87 2.71 8.60
C PHE A 131 -15.16 1.41 9.35
N ARG A 132 -15.38 1.47 10.68
CA ARG A 132 -15.68 0.28 11.49
C ARG A 132 -16.97 -0.39 11.02
N ALA A 133 -18.03 0.40 10.79
CA ALA A 133 -19.31 -0.11 10.30
C ALA A 133 -19.23 -0.68 8.86
N ALA A 134 -18.24 -0.30 8.07
CA ALA A 134 -17.97 -0.92 6.77
C ALA A 134 -17.29 -2.28 6.95
N VAL A 135 -16.25 -2.35 7.78
CA VAL A 135 -15.53 -3.61 8.08
C VAL A 135 -16.47 -4.62 8.74
N ASP A 136 -17.16 -4.24 9.82
CA ASP A 136 -18.03 -5.13 10.60
C ASP A 136 -19.13 -5.78 9.75
N ARG A 137 -19.62 -5.05 8.75
CA ARG A 137 -20.67 -5.51 7.82
C ARG A 137 -20.17 -6.55 6.82
N LEU A 138 -18.87 -6.57 6.56
CA LEU A 138 -18.23 -7.38 5.54
C LEU A 138 -17.37 -8.52 6.12
N VAL A 139 -17.28 -8.62 7.44
CA VAL A 139 -16.51 -9.66 8.16
C VAL A 139 -16.77 -11.05 7.57
N GLY A 140 -15.70 -11.72 7.18
CA GLY A 140 -15.74 -13.10 6.67
C GLY A 140 -16.49 -13.29 5.34
N ASN A 141 -16.91 -12.22 4.66
CA ASN A 141 -17.56 -12.32 3.36
C ASN A 141 -16.55 -12.84 2.31
N PRO A 142 -16.74 -14.04 1.73
CA PRO A 142 -15.76 -14.64 0.82
C PRO A 142 -15.58 -13.88 -0.50
N ARG A 143 -16.50 -12.95 -0.82
CA ARG A 143 -16.38 -12.06 -1.98
C ARG A 143 -15.60 -10.79 -1.71
N VAL A 144 -15.14 -10.57 -0.48
CA VAL A 144 -14.16 -9.53 -0.17
C VAL A 144 -12.77 -10.16 -0.25
N TYR A 145 -11.82 -9.43 -0.82
CA TYR A 145 -10.40 -9.78 -0.75
C TYR A 145 -9.71 -8.95 0.34
N GLY A 146 -10.05 -7.66 0.41
CA GLY A 146 -9.43 -6.73 1.32
C GLY A 146 -10.03 -5.33 1.25
N TYR A 147 -9.40 -4.42 1.99
CA TYR A 147 -9.77 -3.04 2.15
C TYR A 147 -8.61 -2.15 1.69
N PHE A 148 -8.90 -1.23 0.78
CA PHE A 148 -7.98 -0.22 0.28
C PHE A 148 -8.14 1.05 1.12
N LEU A 149 -7.15 1.31 1.98
CA LEU A 149 -7.21 2.29 3.05
C LEU A 149 -6.81 3.70 2.62
N ALA A 150 -5.83 3.81 1.73
CA ALA A 150 -5.26 5.09 1.33
C ALA A 150 -4.53 4.97 -0.01
N ASP A 151 -4.80 5.92 -0.90
CA ASP A 151 -4.05 6.13 -2.14
C ASP A 151 -3.08 7.29 -1.92
N GLU A 152 -1.79 7.06 -2.19
CA GLU A 152 -0.68 8.02 -2.03
C GLU A 152 -0.67 8.84 -0.72
N PRO A 153 -0.57 8.23 0.49
CA PRO A 153 -0.44 9.00 1.71
C PRO A 153 0.93 9.70 1.81
N HIS A 154 0.91 10.95 2.29
CA HIS A 154 2.10 11.80 2.43
C HIS A 154 2.46 12.11 3.91
N PRO A 155 3.06 11.17 4.67
CA PRO A 155 3.36 11.33 6.10
C PRO A 155 4.17 12.56 6.50
N ARG A 156 4.97 13.13 5.58
CA ARG A 156 5.70 14.38 5.86
C ARG A 156 4.77 15.59 5.89
N THR A 157 3.76 15.61 5.01
CA THR A 157 2.72 16.64 4.97
C THR A 157 1.70 16.40 6.07
N CYS A 158 1.29 15.15 6.26
CA CYS A 158 0.28 14.72 7.23
C CYS A 158 0.84 13.67 8.21
N PRO A 159 1.49 14.10 9.32
CA PRO A 159 2.16 13.17 10.24
C PRO A 159 1.25 12.14 10.93
N SER A 160 -0.05 12.43 11.09
CA SER A 160 -0.98 11.49 11.74
C SER A 160 -1.29 10.28 10.85
N THR A 161 -1.12 10.38 9.54
CA THR A 161 -1.57 9.37 8.57
C THR A 161 -0.99 7.99 8.83
N VAL A 162 0.25 7.87 9.31
CA VAL A 162 0.82 6.56 9.68
C VAL A 162 0.06 5.91 10.83
N ALA A 163 -0.27 6.68 11.87
CA ALA A 163 -1.03 6.21 13.01
C ALA A 163 -2.48 5.85 12.63
N ASP A 164 -3.10 6.65 11.75
CA ASP A 164 -4.45 6.42 11.26
C ASP A 164 -4.55 5.14 10.41
N ILE A 165 -3.61 4.95 9.47
CA ILE A 165 -3.49 3.71 8.67
C ILE A 165 -3.28 2.52 9.61
N ARG A 166 -2.35 2.64 10.57
CA ARG A 166 -2.08 1.58 11.54
C ARG A 166 -3.31 1.19 12.34
N ALA A 167 -4.04 2.16 12.87
CA ALA A 167 -5.24 1.91 13.66
C ALA A 167 -6.32 1.19 12.83
N ARG A 168 -6.48 1.53 11.55
CA ARG A 168 -7.40 0.86 10.63
C ARG A 168 -6.96 -0.55 10.27
N ALA A 169 -5.68 -0.74 9.95
CA ALA A 169 -5.13 -2.07 9.67
C ALA A 169 -5.25 -2.99 10.89
N ASP A 170 -4.98 -2.48 12.10
CA ASP A 170 -5.16 -3.22 13.35
C ASP A 170 -6.63 -3.58 13.63
N TYR A 171 -7.57 -2.69 13.31
CA TYR A 171 -9.00 -2.99 13.41
C TYR A 171 -9.41 -4.12 12.48
N ILE A 172 -9.02 -4.06 11.19
CA ILE A 172 -9.28 -5.13 10.21
C ILE A 172 -8.69 -6.45 10.70
N ARG A 173 -7.43 -6.46 11.15
CA ARG A 173 -6.77 -7.67 11.62
C ARG A 173 -7.46 -8.29 12.84
N ALA A 174 -8.04 -7.47 13.72
CA ALA A 174 -8.74 -7.95 14.90
C ALA A 174 -10.17 -8.46 14.61
N HIS A 175 -10.88 -7.84 13.67
CA HIS A 175 -12.32 -8.10 13.44
C HIS A 175 -12.59 -8.92 12.18
N ASP A 176 -11.69 -8.87 11.21
CA ASP A 176 -11.80 -9.53 9.91
C ASP A 176 -10.45 -10.10 9.44
N PRO A 177 -9.82 -11.02 10.21
CA PRO A 177 -8.45 -11.49 9.98
C PRO A 177 -8.25 -12.26 8.68
N THR A 178 -9.33 -12.58 7.95
CA THR A 178 -9.26 -13.29 6.67
C THR A 178 -9.02 -12.36 5.47
N HIS A 179 -9.18 -11.05 5.64
CA HIS A 179 -9.07 -10.06 4.57
C HIS A 179 -7.84 -9.16 4.72
N ARG A 180 -7.37 -8.63 3.59
CA ARG A 180 -6.14 -7.84 3.51
C ARG A 180 -6.38 -6.35 3.71
N SER A 181 -5.41 -5.66 4.27
CA SER A 181 -5.29 -4.21 4.27
C SER A 181 -4.27 -3.76 3.22
N PHE A 182 -4.62 -2.75 2.44
CA PHE A 182 -3.84 -2.28 1.29
C PHE A 182 -3.74 -0.76 1.24
N ILE A 183 -2.59 -0.24 0.83
CA ILE A 183 -2.34 1.16 0.48
C ILE A 183 -1.51 1.25 -0.80
N VAL A 184 -1.52 2.38 -1.49
CA VAL A 184 -0.58 2.70 -2.57
C VAL A 184 0.34 3.82 -2.13
N VAL A 185 1.62 3.76 -2.52
CA VAL A 185 2.64 4.73 -2.13
C VAL A 185 3.41 5.22 -3.36
N LEU A 186 3.30 6.53 -3.61
CA LEU A 186 4.01 7.28 -4.65
C LEU A 186 5.52 7.27 -4.47
N ASP A 187 5.98 7.61 -3.27
CA ASP A 187 7.36 7.98 -2.96
C ASP A 187 7.87 9.11 -3.88
N GLY A 188 7.13 10.22 -3.94
CA GLY A 188 7.47 11.35 -4.80
C GLY A 188 8.59 12.23 -4.20
N THR A 189 9.52 12.74 -5.02
CA THR A 189 10.59 13.62 -4.52
C THR A 189 10.09 14.85 -3.79
N ASN A 190 9.02 15.46 -4.28
CA ASN A 190 8.42 16.63 -3.64
C ASN A 190 7.85 16.27 -2.27
N GLN A 191 7.29 15.07 -2.13
CA GLN A 191 6.75 14.57 -0.86
C GLN A 191 7.86 14.21 0.12
N CYS A 192 9.02 13.81 -0.39
CA CYS A 192 10.21 13.52 0.38
C CYS A 192 11.23 14.67 0.46
N GLY A 193 10.80 15.92 0.27
CA GLY A 193 11.64 17.10 0.49
C GLY A 193 12.92 17.10 -0.35
N GLY A 194 12.82 16.65 -1.60
CA GLY A 194 13.90 16.60 -2.59
C GLY A 194 14.65 15.27 -2.65
N THR A 195 14.37 14.31 -1.77
CA THR A 195 14.93 12.96 -1.82
C THR A 195 13.84 11.93 -2.08
N TYR A 196 14.15 10.63 -1.99
CA TYR A 196 13.20 9.54 -2.12
C TYR A 196 13.33 8.60 -0.90
N GLY A 197 12.37 7.70 -0.71
CA GLY A 197 12.36 6.62 0.28
C GLY A 197 11.71 6.97 1.61
N CYS A 198 11.40 8.24 1.87
CA CYS A 198 10.85 8.66 3.14
C CYS A 198 9.42 8.13 3.36
N GLU A 199 8.62 7.99 2.29
CA GLU A 199 7.25 7.48 2.39
C GLU A 199 7.27 5.98 2.64
N PHE A 200 8.14 5.23 1.96
CA PHE A 200 8.36 3.82 2.26
C PHE A 200 8.86 3.58 3.69
N GLU A 201 9.81 4.38 4.16
CA GLU A 201 10.33 4.25 5.53
C GLU A 201 9.23 4.50 6.58
N ALA A 202 8.36 5.48 6.33
CA ALA A 202 7.24 5.78 7.21
C ALA A 202 6.13 4.72 7.15
N LEU A 203 5.80 4.24 5.95
CA LEU A 203 4.61 3.41 5.67
C LEU A 203 4.90 1.91 5.53
N LYS A 204 6.15 1.46 5.69
CA LYS A 204 6.50 0.03 5.68
C LYS A 204 5.61 -0.77 6.63
N PRO A 205 5.35 -2.06 6.35
CA PRO A 205 4.41 -2.86 7.15
C PRO A 205 4.72 -2.89 8.65
N ALA A 206 6.00 -2.79 9.04
CA ALA A 206 6.40 -2.73 10.45
C ALA A 206 5.84 -1.51 11.21
N ASN A 207 5.52 -0.42 10.50
CA ASN A 207 5.00 0.81 11.08
C ASN A 207 3.50 0.97 10.83
N SER A 208 3.06 0.75 9.59
CA SER A 208 1.68 0.96 9.15
C SER A 208 0.77 -0.23 9.41
N HIS A 209 1.33 -1.41 9.70
CA HIS A 209 0.62 -2.66 9.94
C HIS A 209 -0.23 -3.17 8.76
N VAL A 210 -0.11 -2.55 7.58
CA VAL A 210 -0.82 -3.01 6.37
C VAL A 210 -0.25 -4.33 5.87
N ASP A 211 -1.07 -5.14 5.21
CA ASP A 211 -0.63 -6.38 4.60
C ASP A 211 0.13 -6.15 3.30
N LEU A 212 -0.32 -5.18 2.49
CA LEU A 212 0.12 -4.98 1.11
C LEU A 212 0.33 -3.48 0.81
N ILE A 213 1.34 -3.19 -0.01
CA ILE A 213 1.73 -1.84 -0.45
C ILE A 213 1.91 -1.84 -1.97
N GLY A 214 1.11 -1.02 -2.65
CA GLY A 214 1.21 -0.73 -4.08
C GLY A 214 2.29 0.29 -4.36
N LEU A 215 3.03 0.10 -5.44
CA LEU A 215 4.08 0.98 -5.91
C LEU A 215 3.74 1.54 -7.30
N ASP A 216 3.61 2.85 -7.45
CA ASP A 216 3.07 3.51 -8.65
C ASP A 216 4.02 4.56 -9.29
N PRO A 217 5.22 4.14 -9.74
CA PRO A 217 6.26 5.04 -10.26
C PRO A 217 6.02 5.57 -11.70
N TYR A 218 4.77 5.53 -12.20
CA TYR A 218 4.30 5.83 -13.57
C TYR A 218 5.38 6.36 -14.56
N PRO A 219 5.89 5.51 -15.48
CA PRO A 219 7.07 5.84 -16.27
C PRO A 219 6.81 6.64 -17.55
N CYS A 220 5.56 6.77 -18.01
CA CYS A 220 5.23 7.37 -19.30
C CYS A 220 4.71 8.81 -19.14
N ASN A 221 5.52 9.79 -19.54
CA ASN A 221 5.18 11.21 -19.51
C ASN A 221 5.20 11.84 -20.91
N VAL A 222 4.64 13.05 -21.03
CA VAL A 222 4.50 13.78 -22.31
C VAL A 222 5.82 14.37 -22.81
N THR A 223 6.84 14.51 -21.95
CA THR A 223 8.11 15.16 -22.30
C THR A 223 9.16 14.19 -22.83
N ALA A 224 8.96 12.88 -22.65
CA ALA A 224 9.86 11.83 -23.10
C ALA A 224 9.27 11.02 -24.27
N ALA A 225 10.10 10.77 -25.29
CA ALA A 225 9.74 9.96 -26.45
C ALA A 225 9.45 8.49 -26.10
N ALA A 226 10.06 7.96 -25.03
CA ALA A 226 9.84 6.63 -24.51
C ALA A 226 9.59 6.69 -22.99
N CYS A 227 8.87 5.70 -22.46
CA CYS A 227 8.68 5.57 -21.01
C CYS A 227 10.01 5.31 -20.29
N ALA A 228 10.18 5.90 -19.11
CA ALA A 228 11.36 5.72 -18.27
C ALA A 228 11.24 4.46 -17.41
N TYR A 229 11.38 3.28 -18.01
CA TYR A 229 11.16 1.99 -17.32
C TYR A 229 12.02 1.78 -16.06
N SER A 230 13.22 2.38 -16.02
CA SER A 230 14.09 2.30 -14.83
C SER A 230 13.42 2.86 -13.57
N LYS A 231 12.40 3.72 -13.69
CA LYS A 231 11.61 4.17 -12.54
C LYS A 231 10.94 3.01 -11.80
N ILE A 232 10.49 1.97 -12.51
CA ILE A 232 9.92 0.76 -11.89
C ILE A 232 11.00 0.08 -11.06
N ASP A 233 12.14 -0.19 -11.67
CA ASP A 233 13.26 -0.91 -11.04
C ASP A 233 13.80 -0.15 -9.82
N ASP A 234 13.96 1.17 -9.96
CA ASP A 234 14.44 2.05 -8.90
C ASP A 234 13.46 2.08 -7.72
N THR A 235 12.15 2.24 -7.98
CA THR A 235 11.14 2.28 -6.92
C THR A 235 11.03 0.96 -6.19
N VAL A 236 11.07 -0.19 -6.87
CA VAL A 236 11.06 -1.50 -6.19
C VAL A 236 12.30 -1.68 -5.30
N ARG A 237 13.51 -1.39 -5.83
CA ARG A 237 14.74 -1.46 -5.02
C ARG A 237 14.67 -0.56 -3.81
N ARG A 238 14.12 0.65 -3.99
CA ARG A 238 14.00 1.64 -2.93
C ARG A 238 13.01 1.19 -1.86
N ALA A 239 11.83 0.70 -2.25
CA ALA A 239 10.85 0.16 -1.32
C ALA A 239 11.47 -0.95 -0.46
N GLN A 240 12.22 -1.87 -1.08
CA GLN A 240 12.93 -2.94 -0.37
C GLN A 240 14.00 -2.41 0.59
N ALA A 241 14.82 -1.45 0.15
CA ALA A 241 15.83 -0.81 0.99
C ALA A 241 15.23 -0.09 2.21
N HIS A 242 13.99 0.38 2.09
CA HIS A 242 13.22 1.03 3.16
C HIS A 242 12.22 0.09 3.85
N GLY A 243 12.44 -1.22 3.77
CA GLY A 243 11.74 -2.20 4.62
C GLY A 243 10.36 -2.64 4.12
N VAL A 244 10.01 -2.39 2.86
CA VAL A 244 8.85 -3.01 2.20
C VAL A 244 9.28 -4.36 1.61
N PRO A 245 8.86 -5.50 2.19
CA PRO A 245 9.28 -6.80 1.69
C PRO A 245 8.62 -7.15 0.35
N PRO A 246 9.26 -7.94 -0.53
CA PRO A 246 8.68 -8.34 -1.81
C PRO A 246 7.30 -9.00 -1.70
N ALA A 247 7.06 -9.76 -0.63
CA ALA A 247 5.77 -10.42 -0.38
C ALA A 247 4.62 -9.45 -0.05
N ALA A 248 4.94 -8.21 0.34
CA ALA A 248 3.95 -7.15 0.55
C ALA A 248 3.82 -6.22 -0.68
N THR A 249 4.66 -6.36 -1.69
CA THR A 249 4.67 -5.47 -2.86
C THR A 249 3.58 -5.84 -3.86
N VAL A 250 2.80 -4.84 -4.27
CA VAL A 250 1.80 -4.91 -5.34
C VAL A 250 2.26 -4.03 -6.52
N PRO A 251 2.42 -4.60 -7.73
CA PRO A 251 2.68 -3.82 -8.94
C PRO A 251 1.53 -2.88 -9.27
N VAL A 252 1.82 -1.60 -9.56
CA VAL A 252 0.83 -0.65 -10.09
C VAL A 252 1.22 -0.23 -11.51
N PHE A 253 0.32 -0.48 -12.46
CA PHE A 253 0.53 -0.28 -13.88
C PHE A 253 -0.09 1.04 -14.35
N GLN A 254 0.68 1.79 -15.13
CA GLN A 254 0.16 2.96 -15.84
C GLN A 254 -0.70 2.51 -17.03
N ALA A 255 -2.00 2.80 -16.99
CA ALA A 255 -2.94 2.64 -18.10
C ALA A 255 -3.78 3.91 -18.31
N PHE A 256 -3.18 5.08 -18.04
CA PHE A 256 -3.79 6.39 -18.17
C PHE A 256 -2.80 7.44 -18.73
N GLY A 257 -3.37 8.52 -19.26
CA GLY A 257 -2.70 9.79 -19.52
C GLY A 257 -3.45 10.95 -18.88
N GLN A 258 -3.04 12.19 -19.16
CA GLN A 258 -3.61 13.39 -18.54
C GLN A 258 -3.90 14.52 -19.53
N SER A 259 -4.24 14.17 -20.77
CA SER A 259 -4.46 15.16 -21.84
C SER A 259 -5.63 16.10 -21.59
N CYS A 260 -6.61 15.71 -20.75
CA CYS A 260 -7.73 16.57 -20.36
C CYS A 260 -7.58 17.16 -18.95
N ALA A 261 -6.56 16.76 -18.18
CA ALA A 261 -6.33 17.30 -16.86
C ALA A 261 -5.61 18.65 -16.94
N GLY A 262 -5.80 19.51 -15.93
CA GLY A 262 -5.02 20.74 -15.80
C GLY A 262 -3.51 20.46 -15.69
N SER A 263 -3.14 19.33 -15.06
CA SER A 263 -1.78 18.79 -15.08
C SER A 263 -1.60 17.83 -16.26
N ASN A 264 -0.99 18.28 -17.35
CA ASN A 264 -0.72 17.43 -18.52
C ASN A 264 0.70 16.81 -18.44
N TYR A 265 0.96 15.96 -17.44
CA TYR A 265 2.28 15.34 -17.26
C TYR A 265 2.35 13.91 -17.80
N TYR A 266 1.41 13.04 -17.43
CA TYR A 266 1.39 11.66 -17.89
C TYR A 266 0.72 11.51 -19.27
N ARG A 267 1.18 10.54 -20.05
CA ARG A 267 0.51 10.12 -21.29
C ARG A 267 0.13 8.65 -21.22
N LEU A 268 -0.90 8.28 -21.97
CA LEU A 268 -1.24 6.88 -22.14
C LEU A 268 -0.08 6.16 -22.84
N PRO A 269 0.40 5.01 -22.31
CA PRO A 269 1.42 4.22 -22.98
C PRO A 269 0.88 3.64 -24.29
N SER A 270 1.76 3.38 -25.25
CA SER A 270 1.46 2.50 -26.37
C SER A 270 1.39 1.03 -25.93
N PRO A 271 0.81 0.12 -26.74
CA PRO A 271 0.78 -1.31 -26.42
C PRO A 271 2.18 -1.93 -26.21
N ALA A 272 3.18 -1.47 -26.97
CA ALA A 272 4.56 -1.95 -26.82
C ALA A 272 5.18 -1.47 -25.50
N GLU A 273 4.90 -0.23 -25.10
CA GLU A 273 5.37 0.30 -23.83
C GLU A 273 4.71 -0.39 -22.63
N LEU A 274 3.40 -0.67 -22.71
CA LEU A 274 2.69 -1.42 -21.67
C LEU A 274 3.27 -2.84 -21.50
N ARG A 275 3.55 -3.57 -22.59
CA ARG A 275 4.21 -4.89 -22.49
C ARG A 275 5.58 -4.80 -21.83
N THR A 276 6.37 -3.78 -22.16
CA THR A 276 7.67 -3.58 -21.51
C THR A 276 7.51 -3.29 -20.02
N MET A 277 6.57 -2.42 -19.62
CA MET A 277 6.28 -2.18 -18.20
C MET A 277 5.89 -3.46 -17.46
N LEU A 278 5.00 -4.27 -18.03
CA LEU A 278 4.58 -5.55 -17.44
C LEU A 278 5.76 -6.52 -17.28
N ALA A 279 6.68 -6.57 -18.25
CA ALA A 279 7.88 -7.41 -18.18
C ALA A 279 8.83 -6.98 -17.04
N HIS A 280 9.03 -5.68 -16.84
CA HIS A 280 9.81 -5.16 -15.71
C HIS A 280 9.19 -5.57 -14.38
N TRP A 281 7.87 -5.38 -14.23
CA TRP A 281 7.15 -5.81 -13.03
C TRP A 281 7.25 -7.31 -12.77
N ALA A 282 7.03 -8.14 -13.80
CA ALA A 282 7.12 -9.60 -13.67
C ALA A 282 8.51 -10.08 -13.25
N ALA A 283 9.58 -9.39 -13.68
CA ALA A 283 10.94 -9.73 -13.27
C ALA A 283 11.22 -9.39 -11.79
N LEU A 284 10.62 -8.33 -11.28
CA LEU A 284 10.89 -7.80 -9.93
C LEU A 284 9.95 -8.37 -8.86
N VAL A 285 8.70 -8.63 -9.23
CA VAL A 285 7.63 -9.11 -8.36
C VAL A 285 6.85 -10.19 -9.13
N PRO A 286 7.38 -11.42 -9.26
CA PRO A 286 6.81 -12.45 -10.14
C PRO A 286 5.54 -13.11 -9.60
N HIS A 287 5.31 -13.05 -8.29
CA HIS A 287 4.20 -13.72 -7.62
C HIS A 287 3.49 -12.79 -6.62
N PRO A 288 3.00 -11.62 -7.07
CA PRO A 288 2.31 -10.70 -6.19
C PRO A 288 0.96 -11.28 -5.79
N ALA A 289 0.47 -10.88 -4.63
CA ALA A 289 -0.85 -11.29 -4.14
C ALA A 289 -1.97 -10.82 -5.10
N PHE A 290 -1.78 -9.64 -5.69
CA PHE A 290 -2.51 -9.12 -6.84
C PHE A 290 -1.67 -8.04 -7.56
N ASP A 291 -2.03 -7.69 -8.79
CA ASP A 291 -1.53 -6.50 -9.49
C ASP A 291 -2.64 -5.46 -9.70
N TYR A 292 -2.25 -4.20 -9.89
CA TYR A 292 -3.17 -3.06 -9.95
C TYR A 292 -2.98 -2.33 -11.28
N THR A 293 -4.02 -2.28 -12.12
CA THR A 293 -4.10 -1.34 -13.25
C THR A 293 -4.78 -0.01 -12.87
N TYR A 294 -4.06 1.11 -12.99
CA TYR A 294 -4.64 2.45 -12.89
C TYR A 294 -4.68 3.10 -14.28
N SER A 295 -5.85 3.32 -14.91
CA SER A 295 -7.21 3.04 -14.42
C SER A 295 -8.17 2.69 -15.57
N TRP A 296 -9.37 2.18 -15.25
CA TRP A 296 -10.39 1.88 -16.25
C TRP A 296 -11.05 3.15 -16.79
N GLY A 297 -11.85 3.82 -15.96
CA GLY A 297 -12.69 4.95 -16.36
C GLY A 297 -11.94 6.27 -16.37
N ARG A 298 -12.42 7.20 -17.21
CA ARG A 298 -11.93 8.57 -17.23
C ARG A 298 -12.24 9.29 -15.93
N GLN A 299 -11.32 10.16 -15.51
CA GLN A 299 -11.44 11.07 -14.39
C GLN A 299 -10.97 12.46 -14.83
N ASP A 300 -11.30 13.49 -14.05
CA ASP A 300 -10.78 14.85 -14.32
C ASP A 300 -9.25 14.90 -14.31
N SER A 301 -8.62 14.01 -13.54
CA SER A 301 -7.17 13.86 -13.43
C SER A 301 -6.56 12.85 -14.41
N SER A 302 -7.37 12.04 -15.12
CA SER A 302 -6.92 10.87 -15.89
C SER A 302 -7.75 10.62 -17.14
N CYS A 303 -7.14 10.85 -18.30
CA CYS A 303 -7.75 10.81 -19.63
C CYS A 303 -6.66 10.99 -20.71
N PRO A 304 -6.59 10.14 -21.75
CA PRO A 304 -7.36 8.92 -21.92
C PRO A 304 -6.97 7.83 -20.90
N THR A 305 -7.82 6.83 -20.72
CA THR A 305 -7.61 5.68 -19.81
C THR A 305 -7.80 4.35 -20.53
N LEU A 306 -7.79 3.21 -19.82
CA LEU A 306 -7.90 1.89 -20.46
C LEU A 306 -9.20 1.71 -21.26
N VAL A 307 -10.31 2.32 -20.83
CA VAL A 307 -11.58 2.28 -21.57
C VAL A 307 -11.46 2.86 -22.99
N ASP A 308 -10.50 3.77 -23.21
CA ASP A 308 -10.31 4.49 -24.47
C ASP A 308 -9.41 3.77 -25.48
N SER A 309 -8.81 2.63 -25.10
CA SER A 309 -7.86 1.93 -25.97
C SER A 309 -8.10 0.42 -26.03
N ALA A 310 -8.70 -0.01 -27.14
CA ALA A 310 -8.88 -1.44 -27.43
C ALA A 310 -7.55 -2.21 -27.51
N ASP A 311 -6.47 -1.56 -27.98
CA ASP A 311 -5.16 -2.18 -28.08
C ASP A 311 -4.53 -2.43 -26.70
N LEU A 312 -4.65 -1.47 -25.77
CA LEU A 312 -4.19 -1.67 -24.39
C LEU A 312 -5.06 -2.71 -23.68
N GLN A 313 -6.39 -2.72 -23.92
CA GLN A 313 -7.26 -3.78 -23.41
C GLN A 313 -6.86 -5.17 -23.91
N ALA A 314 -6.37 -5.30 -25.15
CA ALA A 314 -5.85 -6.56 -25.67
C ALA A 314 -4.55 -7.00 -24.98
N VAL A 315 -3.65 -6.05 -24.66
CA VAL A 315 -2.46 -6.34 -23.86
C VAL A 315 -2.84 -6.82 -22.46
N MET A 316 -3.72 -6.10 -21.77
CA MET A 316 -4.15 -6.49 -20.42
C MET A 316 -4.91 -7.81 -20.40
N ARG A 317 -5.74 -8.10 -21.41
CA ARG A 317 -6.38 -9.42 -21.55
C ARG A 317 -5.37 -10.56 -21.60
N THR A 318 -4.27 -10.36 -22.32
CA THR A 318 -3.21 -11.38 -22.43
C THR A 318 -2.50 -11.55 -21.08
N HIS A 319 -2.14 -10.42 -20.43
CA HIS A 319 -1.54 -10.42 -19.10
C HIS A 319 -2.40 -11.16 -18.06
N ASN A 320 -3.69 -10.83 -17.99
CA ASN A 320 -4.61 -11.37 -16.99
C ASN A 320 -4.99 -12.86 -17.20
N GLN A 321 -4.56 -13.47 -18.30
CA GLN A 321 -4.77 -14.88 -18.63
C GLN A 321 -3.53 -15.75 -18.38
N SER A 322 -2.42 -15.11 -17.96
CA SER A 322 -1.11 -15.75 -17.71
C SER A 322 -1.01 -16.26 -16.27
#